data_AF-A0A7V5H062-F1
#
_entry.id   AF-A0A7V5H062-F1
#
_cell.length_a   1.000
_cell.length_b   1.000
_cell.length_c   1.000
_cell.angle_alpha   90.00
_cell.angle_beta   90.00
_cell.angle_gamma   90.00
#
_symmetry.space_group_name_H-M   'P 1'
#
loop_
_entity.id
_entity.type
_entity.pdbx_description
1 polymer ?
#
loop_
_entity_poly.entity_id
_entity_poly.type
_entity_poly.pdbx_seq_one_letter_code
_entity_poly.pdbx_strand_id
1 'polypeptide(L)'
;MLNINRRANIMNFLLLISVIGLLFFGCSRGPEPIDYGKDACAACKMTIMDNKYAAEIVTKKGKVYKFDAIECLFNFKAKNLKEEDIFSEWVCDFSDPGKLINLRKAYFLHTEAFQSPMGLDVLAVATKDKVKEIQTKYGGHIMNYNEVRDFAIQRKMMNEMEMKH
;
A
#
# COMPACT_ATOMS: atom_id res chain seq x y z
N MET A 1 2.77 -13.70 61.90
CA MET A 1 2.43 -12.51 61.08
C MET A 1 3.38 -12.23 59.91
N LEU A 2 4.70 -12.50 60.03
CA LEU A 2 5.69 -12.24 58.94
C LEU A 2 5.44 -12.99 57.61
N ASN A 3 4.76 -14.14 57.63
CA ASN A 3 4.55 -15.01 56.47
C ASN A 3 3.42 -14.54 55.53
N ILE A 4 2.46 -13.75 56.04
CA ILE A 4 1.32 -13.22 55.27
C ILE A 4 1.78 -12.02 54.41
N ASN A 5 2.60 -11.14 54.98
CA ASN A 5 3.14 -9.97 54.26
C ASN A 5 4.09 -10.37 53.12
N ARG A 6 4.86 -11.47 53.26
CA ARG A 6 5.70 -11.99 52.16
C ARG A 6 4.87 -12.52 50.99
N ARG A 7 3.76 -13.22 51.26
CA ARG A 7 2.85 -13.72 50.20
C ARG A 7 2.15 -12.57 49.48
N ALA A 8 1.71 -11.53 50.21
CA ALA A 8 1.12 -10.33 49.63
C ALA A 8 2.12 -9.56 48.74
N ASN A 9 3.38 -9.45 49.17
CA ASN A 9 4.42 -8.77 48.37
C ASN A 9 4.78 -9.54 47.08
N ILE A 10 4.82 -10.89 47.13
CA ILE A 10 5.04 -11.73 45.94
C ILE A 10 3.85 -11.61 44.98
N MET A 11 2.63 -11.61 45.49
CA MET A 11 1.42 -11.49 44.67
C MET A 11 1.32 -10.10 44.02
N ASN A 12 1.62 -9.03 44.76
CA ASN A 12 1.70 -7.67 44.21
C ASN A 12 2.82 -7.53 43.16
N PHE A 13 3.96 -8.19 43.35
CA PHE A 13 5.07 -8.19 42.39
C PHE A 13 4.69 -8.90 41.08
N LEU A 14 4.02 -10.05 41.18
CA LEU A 14 3.50 -10.79 40.01
C LEU A 14 2.42 -9.99 39.27
N LEU A 15 1.57 -9.27 40.00
CA LEU A 15 0.53 -8.40 39.42
C LEU A 15 1.16 -7.19 38.70
N LEU A 16 2.24 -6.62 39.25
CA LEU A 16 3.01 -5.55 38.62
C LEU A 16 3.67 -6.01 37.31
N ILE A 17 4.25 -7.22 37.29
CA ILE A 17 4.85 -7.82 36.10
C ILE A 17 3.79 -8.08 35.02
N SER A 18 2.60 -8.53 35.41
CA SER A 18 1.48 -8.75 34.47
C SER A 18 0.97 -7.44 33.84
N VAL A 19 0.93 -6.34 34.60
CA VAL A 19 0.54 -5.02 34.08
C VAL A 19 1.61 -4.44 33.15
N ILE A 20 2.89 -4.65 33.46
CA ILE A 20 4.02 -4.23 32.60
C ILE A 20 4.06 -5.05 31.29
N GLY A 21 3.71 -6.34 31.34
CA GLY A 21 3.66 -7.21 30.15
C GLY A 21 2.64 -6.75 29.08
N LEU A 22 1.56 -6.09 29.48
CA LEU A 22 0.55 -5.55 28.55
C LEU A 22 1.02 -4.32 27.77
N LEU A 23 2.08 -3.63 28.22
CA LEU A 23 2.61 -2.44 27.56
C LEU A 23 3.50 -2.76 26.34
N PHE A 24 3.80 -4.04 26.09
CA PHE A 24 4.66 -4.48 24.98
C PHE A 24 3.90 -4.99 23.75
N PHE A 25 2.58 -4.88 23.69
CA PHE A 25 1.85 -5.03 22.42
C PHE A 25 2.07 -3.81 21.53
N GLY A 26 3.24 -3.74 20.92
CA GLY A 26 3.54 -2.75 19.88
C GLY A 26 2.62 -2.95 18.69
N CYS A 27 1.95 -1.88 18.25
CA CYS A 27 1.20 -1.87 17.02
C CYS A 27 2.17 -2.16 15.85
N SER A 28 1.96 -3.28 15.14
CA SER A 28 2.77 -3.63 13.97
C SER A 28 2.50 -2.62 12.86
N ARG A 29 3.52 -1.87 12.46
CA ARG A 29 3.43 -0.96 11.30
C ARG A 29 3.66 -1.79 10.04
N GLY A 30 2.64 -1.89 9.19
CA GLY A 30 2.68 -2.68 7.96
C GLY A 30 1.48 -2.37 7.07
N PRO A 31 1.46 -2.95 5.85
CA PRO A 31 0.27 -2.91 5.02
C PRO A 31 -0.88 -3.66 5.70
N GLU A 32 -2.09 -3.28 5.36
CA GLU A 32 -3.29 -3.97 5.81
C GLU A 32 -3.93 -4.74 4.64
N PRO A 33 -4.68 -5.82 4.90
CA PRO A 33 -5.52 -6.40 3.86
C PRO A 33 -6.54 -5.37 3.36
N ILE A 34 -6.77 -5.34 2.04
CA ILE A 34 -7.84 -4.56 1.43
C ILE A 34 -9.12 -5.40 1.43
N ASP A 35 -10.21 -4.85 1.97
CA ASP A 35 -11.54 -5.44 1.94
C ASP A 35 -12.24 -5.03 0.64
N TYR A 36 -12.00 -5.79 -0.42
CA TYR A 36 -12.55 -5.53 -1.76
C TYR A 36 -14.08 -5.51 -1.74
N GLY A 37 -14.66 -4.51 -2.41
CA GLY A 37 -16.10 -4.25 -2.38
C GLY A 37 -16.57 -3.47 -1.15
N LYS A 38 -15.68 -3.13 -0.21
CA LYS A 38 -16.02 -2.33 0.98
C LYS A 38 -15.11 -1.13 1.19
N ASP A 39 -13.80 -1.32 1.11
CA ASP A 39 -12.83 -0.25 1.33
C ASP A 39 -12.93 0.82 0.23
N ALA A 40 -12.82 2.09 0.63
CA ALA A 40 -12.86 3.23 -0.29
C ALA A 40 -11.44 3.73 -0.61
N CYS A 41 -11.20 4.01 -1.88
CA CYS A 41 -9.97 4.62 -2.36
C CYS A 41 -9.80 6.02 -1.77
N ALA A 42 -8.66 6.28 -1.14
CA ALA A 42 -8.38 7.58 -0.53
C ALA A 42 -8.30 8.73 -1.54
N ALA A 43 -8.01 8.43 -2.81
CA ALA A 43 -7.88 9.41 -3.89
C ALA A 43 -9.20 9.71 -4.60
N CYS A 44 -9.81 8.72 -5.27
CA CYS A 44 -11.02 8.92 -6.08
C CYS A 44 -12.33 8.74 -5.30
N LYS A 45 -12.27 8.27 -4.04
CA LYS A 45 -13.42 8.00 -3.15
C LYS A 45 -14.35 6.87 -3.60
N MET A 46 -14.07 6.23 -4.73
CA MET A 46 -14.78 5.03 -5.17
C MET A 46 -14.38 3.81 -4.33
N THR A 47 -15.26 2.82 -4.27
CA THR A 47 -14.99 1.51 -3.67
C THR A 47 -13.91 0.78 -4.44
N ILE A 48 -12.97 0.15 -3.73
CA ILE A 48 -11.88 -0.63 -4.32
C ILE A 48 -12.42 -2.01 -4.72
N MET A 49 -12.33 -2.34 -6.01
CA MET A 49 -12.95 -3.55 -6.57
C MET A 49 -11.93 -4.53 -7.14
N ASP A 50 -10.90 -4.05 -7.84
CA ASP A 50 -9.95 -4.91 -8.54
C ASP A 50 -8.72 -5.23 -7.69
N ASN A 51 -8.57 -6.49 -7.30
CA ASN A 51 -7.46 -6.98 -6.50
C ASN A 51 -6.14 -7.15 -7.26
N LYS A 52 -6.09 -6.84 -8.56
CA LYS A 52 -4.86 -6.85 -9.34
C LYS A 52 -4.08 -5.54 -9.30
N TYR A 53 -4.74 -4.42 -9.00
CA TYR A 53 -4.18 -3.07 -9.17
C TYR A 53 -4.09 -2.25 -7.88
N ALA A 54 -4.82 -2.66 -6.84
CA ALA A 54 -4.92 -1.90 -5.62
C ALA A 54 -3.55 -1.64 -4.97
N ALA A 55 -3.46 -0.56 -4.20
CA ALA A 55 -2.20 -0.10 -3.64
C ALA A 55 -2.40 0.51 -2.25
N GLU A 56 -1.33 0.60 -1.46
CA GLU A 56 -1.36 1.19 -0.12
C GLU A 56 -0.15 2.08 0.17
N ILE A 57 -0.39 3.11 1.00
CA ILE A 57 0.66 3.87 1.68
C ILE A 57 0.48 3.70 3.19
N VAL A 58 1.54 3.29 3.87
CA VAL A 58 1.63 3.29 5.33
C VAL A 58 2.49 4.46 5.76
N THR A 59 1.96 5.33 6.61
CA THR A 59 2.71 6.48 7.16
C THR A 59 3.53 6.07 8.39
N LYS A 60 4.53 6.89 8.76
CA LYS A 60 5.31 6.70 10.00
C LYS A 60 4.45 6.72 11.27
N LYS A 61 3.31 7.43 11.22
CA LYS A 61 2.30 7.45 12.28
C LYS A 61 1.39 6.21 12.30
N GLY A 62 1.55 5.29 11.37
CA GLY A 62 0.78 4.04 11.28
C GLY A 62 -0.55 4.16 10.54
N LYS A 63 -0.90 5.34 10.01
CA LYS A 63 -2.08 5.50 9.16
C LYS A 63 -1.86 4.81 7.81
N VAL A 64 -2.82 3.97 7.40
CA VAL A 64 -2.87 3.32 6.10
C VAL A 64 -3.83 4.07 5.17
N TYR A 65 -3.37 4.36 3.96
CA TYR A 65 -4.19 4.86 2.87
C TYR A 65 -4.29 3.78 1.80
N LYS A 66 -5.52 3.42 1.42
CA LYS A 66 -5.82 2.40 0.41
C LYS A 66 -6.22 3.06 -0.91
N PHE A 67 -5.86 2.44 -2.01
CA PHE A 67 -6.06 2.99 -3.35
C PHE A 67 -6.54 1.91 -4.30
N ASP A 68 -7.44 2.28 -5.20
CA ASP A 68 -7.99 1.37 -6.21
C ASP A 68 -6.98 0.99 -7.30
N ALA A 69 -6.00 1.87 -7.54
CA ALA A 69 -4.92 1.65 -8.50
C ALA A 69 -3.65 2.42 -8.12
N ILE A 70 -2.51 2.07 -8.72
CA ILE A 70 -1.20 2.69 -8.45
C ILE A 70 -1.17 4.19 -8.80
N GLU A 71 -1.90 4.62 -9.82
CA GLU A 71 -2.05 6.02 -10.22
C GLU A 71 -2.81 6.84 -9.17
N CYS A 72 -3.77 6.24 -8.47
CA CYS A 72 -4.45 6.89 -7.35
C CYS A 72 -3.46 7.15 -6.20
N LEU A 73 -2.60 6.17 -5.90
CA LEU A 73 -1.56 6.29 -4.89
C LEU A 73 -0.61 7.46 -5.21
N PHE A 74 -0.02 7.49 -6.40
CA PHE A 74 0.95 8.54 -6.77
C PHE A 74 0.32 9.93 -6.79
N ASN A 75 -0.88 10.05 -7.36
CA ASN A 75 -1.59 11.31 -7.42
C ASN A 75 -2.03 11.83 -6.04
N PHE A 76 -2.40 10.93 -5.12
CA PHE A 76 -2.72 11.31 -3.75
C PHE A 76 -1.46 11.71 -2.99
N LYS A 77 -0.40 10.90 -3.09
CA LYS A 77 0.90 11.15 -2.46
C LYS A 77 1.43 12.53 -2.83
N ALA A 78 1.48 12.86 -4.13
CA ALA A 78 2.00 14.12 -4.63
C ALA A 78 1.26 15.35 -4.06
N LYS A 79 -0.05 15.24 -3.80
CA LYS A 79 -0.88 16.35 -3.31
C LYS A 79 -0.95 16.43 -1.77
N ASN A 80 -0.81 15.31 -1.06
CA ASN A 80 -1.21 15.23 0.36
C ASN A 80 -0.12 14.77 1.34
N LEU A 81 0.98 14.19 0.87
CA LEU A 81 1.98 13.57 1.74
C LEU A 81 3.38 14.05 1.39
N LYS A 82 4.21 14.24 2.42
CA LYS A 82 5.65 14.41 2.25
C LYS A 82 6.33 13.05 2.25
N GLU A 83 7.40 12.92 1.49
CA GLU A 83 8.20 11.68 1.42
C GLU A 83 8.69 11.24 2.80
N GLU A 84 9.06 12.20 3.65
CA GLU A 84 9.55 11.95 5.02
C GLU A 84 8.48 11.39 5.98
N ASP A 85 7.19 11.52 5.64
CA ASP A 85 6.08 10.99 6.45
C ASP A 85 5.71 9.54 6.09
N ILE A 86 6.26 9.03 4.99
CA ILE A 86 5.96 7.68 4.48
C ILE A 86 6.86 6.66 5.17
N PHE A 87 6.24 5.59 5.67
CA PHE A 87 6.94 4.43 6.23
C PHE A 87 7.16 3.36 5.17
N SER A 88 6.12 3.02 4.41
CA SER A 88 6.20 2.04 3.32
C SER A 88 5.08 2.23 2.31
N GLU A 89 5.28 1.67 1.12
CA GLU A 89 4.33 1.74 0.01
C GLU A 89 4.22 0.36 -0.63
N TRP A 90 3.01 0.02 -1.03
CA TRP A 90 2.64 -1.32 -1.46
C TRP A 90 1.73 -1.27 -2.68
N VAL A 91 1.79 -2.31 -3.48
CA VAL A 91 0.94 -2.51 -4.66
C VAL A 91 0.60 -3.97 -4.77
N CYS A 92 -0.59 -4.31 -5.28
CA CYS A 92 -0.96 -5.68 -5.57
C CYS A 92 -0.08 -6.25 -6.68
N ASP A 93 0.36 -7.50 -6.50
CA ASP A 93 1.01 -8.26 -7.55
C ASP A 93 -0.05 -8.70 -8.56
N PHE A 94 0.03 -8.18 -9.78
CA PHE A 94 -0.87 -8.52 -10.87
C PHE A 94 -0.87 -10.03 -11.18
N SER A 95 0.25 -10.73 -10.89
CA SER A 95 0.38 -12.17 -11.10
C SER A 95 -0.10 -13.02 -9.92
N ASP A 96 -0.40 -12.39 -8.77
CA ASP A 96 -0.90 -13.02 -7.55
C ASP A 96 -1.93 -12.09 -6.89
N PRO A 97 -3.16 -11.99 -7.47
CA PRO A 97 -4.10 -10.92 -7.13
C PRO A 97 -4.48 -10.90 -5.65
N GLY A 98 -4.48 -9.72 -5.05
CA GLY A 98 -4.73 -9.48 -3.63
C GLY A 98 -3.48 -9.50 -2.76
N LYS A 99 -2.34 -9.99 -3.27
CA LYS A 99 -1.07 -9.98 -2.54
C LYS A 99 -0.35 -8.65 -2.67
N LEU A 100 -0.13 -7.98 -1.56
CA LEU A 100 0.65 -6.74 -1.51
C LEU A 100 2.15 -7.01 -1.53
N ILE A 101 2.84 -6.36 -2.47
CA ILE A 101 4.30 -6.37 -2.60
C ILE A 101 4.85 -4.96 -2.41
N ASN A 102 6.12 -4.85 -2.00
CA ASN A 102 6.75 -3.56 -1.77
C ASN A 102 6.85 -2.78 -3.08
N LEU A 103 6.17 -1.62 -3.15
CA LEU A 103 6.06 -0.82 -4.37
C LEU A 103 7.44 -0.39 -4.90
N ARG A 104 8.41 -0.13 -4.04
CA ARG A 104 9.75 0.33 -4.47
C ARG A 104 10.63 -0.77 -5.03
N LYS A 105 10.24 -2.04 -4.84
CA LYS A 105 10.96 -3.23 -5.33
C LYS A 105 10.20 -3.93 -6.45
N ALA A 106 8.99 -3.49 -6.77
CA ALA A 106 8.18 -4.08 -7.82
C ALA A 106 8.73 -3.73 -9.22
N TYR A 107 8.33 -4.55 -10.19
CA TYR A 107 8.57 -4.31 -11.61
C TYR A 107 7.25 -3.92 -12.26
N PHE A 108 7.30 -2.93 -13.16
CA PHE A 108 6.09 -2.36 -13.76
C PHE A 108 6.09 -2.57 -15.27
N LEU A 109 4.90 -2.72 -15.84
CA LEU A 109 4.69 -2.76 -17.28
C LEU A 109 3.51 -1.85 -17.61
N HIS A 110 3.76 -0.90 -18.51
CA HIS A 110 2.69 -0.15 -19.16
C HIS A 110 2.31 -0.87 -20.46
N THR A 111 1.05 -1.27 -20.58
CA THR A 111 0.52 -1.96 -21.77
C THR A 111 -0.98 -1.77 -21.90
N GLU A 112 -1.45 -1.42 -23.08
CA GLU A 112 -2.88 -1.28 -23.40
C GLU A 112 -3.63 -2.62 -23.38
N ALA A 113 -2.91 -3.76 -23.28
CA ALA A 113 -3.51 -5.08 -23.18
C ALA A 113 -4.25 -5.29 -21.84
N PHE A 114 -3.94 -4.51 -20.80
CA PHE A 114 -4.54 -4.65 -19.48
C PHE A 114 -4.93 -3.28 -18.91
N GLN A 115 -6.24 -3.03 -18.85
CA GLN A 115 -6.75 -1.75 -18.40
C GLN A 115 -6.79 -1.67 -16.87
N SER A 116 -6.13 -0.66 -16.30
CA SER A 116 -6.26 -0.39 -14.86
C SER A 116 -7.60 0.29 -14.57
N PRO A 117 -8.14 0.19 -13.33
CA PRO A 117 -9.43 0.81 -12.98
C PRO A 117 -9.52 2.31 -13.27
N MET A 118 -8.37 3.01 -13.29
CA MET A 118 -8.30 4.45 -13.56
C MET A 118 -7.55 4.81 -14.85
N GLY A 119 -7.32 3.83 -15.74
CA GLY A 119 -6.86 4.04 -17.12
C GLY A 119 -5.41 4.51 -17.28
N LEU A 120 -4.53 4.21 -16.32
CA LEU A 120 -3.07 4.35 -16.52
C LEU A 120 -2.48 3.11 -17.20
N ASP A 121 -3.16 1.95 -17.12
CA ASP A 121 -2.78 0.71 -17.79
C ASP A 121 -1.38 0.20 -17.40
N VAL A 122 -1.02 0.48 -16.15
CA VAL A 122 0.22 0.00 -15.51
C VAL A 122 -0.09 -1.10 -14.52
N LEU A 123 0.53 -2.26 -14.73
CA LEU A 123 0.53 -3.37 -13.78
C LEU A 123 1.86 -3.46 -13.04
N ALA A 124 1.85 -4.11 -11.87
CA ALA A 124 3.02 -4.35 -11.03
C ALA A 124 3.18 -5.84 -10.74
N VAL A 125 4.41 -6.35 -10.72
CA VAL A 125 4.71 -7.75 -10.35
C VAL A 125 5.97 -7.85 -9.51
N ALA A 126 6.09 -8.93 -8.72
CA ALA A 126 7.20 -9.09 -7.78
C ALA A 126 8.57 -9.36 -8.42
N THR A 127 8.61 -9.92 -9.64
CA THR A 127 9.86 -10.42 -10.23
C THR A 127 10.11 -9.93 -11.65
N LYS A 128 11.39 -9.79 -11.98
CA LYS A 128 11.85 -9.40 -13.31
C LYS A 128 11.44 -10.42 -14.38
N ASP A 129 11.45 -11.69 -14.04
CA ASP A 129 11.08 -12.75 -15.00
C ASP A 129 9.60 -12.67 -15.34
N LYS A 130 8.75 -12.43 -14.34
CA LYS A 130 7.31 -12.28 -14.56
C LYS A 130 6.99 -11.06 -15.42
N VAL A 131 7.61 -9.91 -15.18
CA VAL A 131 7.33 -8.72 -16.01
C VAL A 131 7.76 -8.94 -17.47
N LYS A 132 8.87 -9.63 -17.70
CA LYS A 132 9.37 -9.98 -19.04
C LYS A 132 8.50 -11.01 -19.74
N GLU A 133 7.99 -12.00 -19.01
CA GLU A 133 7.04 -12.99 -19.52
C GLU A 133 5.77 -12.29 -20.04
N ILE A 134 5.19 -11.40 -19.22
CA ILE A 134 4.00 -10.62 -19.60
C ILE A 134 4.32 -9.72 -20.80
N GLN A 135 5.44 -9.00 -20.77
CA GLN A 135 5.85 -8.13 -21.87
C GLN A 135 6.04 -8.90 -23.18
N THR A 136 6.62 -10.10 -23.13
CA THR A 136 6.84 -10.93 -24.33
C THR A 136 5.52 -11.38 -24.95
N LYS A 137 4.51 -11.64 -24.12
CA LYS A 137 3.19 -12.11 -24.57
C LYS A 137 2.26 -10.99 -25.02
N TYR A 138 2.32 -9.83 -24.38
CA TYR A 138 1.34 -8.74 -24.56
C TYR A 138 1.96 -7.41 -24.98
N GLY A 139 3.27 -7.35 -25.21
CA GLY A 139 3.98 -6.12 -25.51
C GLY A 139 4.06 -5.15 -24.32
N GLY A 140 4.36 -3.89 -24.63
CA GLY A 140 4.43 -2.81 -23.64
C GLY A 140 5.84 -2.41 -23.21
N HIS A 141 5.90 -1.41 -22.34
CA HIS A 141 7.13 -0.79 -21.87
C HIS A 141 7.35 -1.09 -20.39
N ILE A 142 8.46 -1.77 -20.07
CA ILE A 142 8.85 -1.98 -18.67
C ILE A 142 9.26 -0.64 -18.07
N MET A 143 8.68 -0.31 -16.92
CA MET A 143 8.94 0.94 -16.22
C MET A 143 9.58 0.69 -14.86
N ASN A 144 10.33 1.67 -14.39
CA ASN A 144 10.76 1.78 -13.01
C ASN A 144 9.79 2.66 -12.21
N TYR A 145 9.96 2.66 -10.89
CA TYR A 145 9.11 3.40 -9.95
C TYR A 145 8.97 4.90 -10.30
N ASN A 146 10.06 5.58 -10.65
CA ASN A 146 10.02 7.02 -10.96
C ASN A 146 9.26 7.28 -12.25
N GLU A 147 9.45 6.45 -13.27
CA GLU A 147 8.72 6.56 -14.53
C GLU A 147 7.22 6.41 -14.33
N VAL A 148 6.77 5.42 -13.53
CA VAL A 148 5.33 5.25 -13.25
C VAL A 148 4.79 6.43 -12.46
N ARG A 149 5.53 6.92 -11.45
CA ARG A 149 5.15 8.11 -10.66
C ARG A 149 4.94 9.31 -11.58
N ASP A 150 5.93 9.60 -12.43
CA ASP A 150 5.92 10.78 -13.28
C ASP A 150 4.81 10.67 -14.34
N PHE A 151 4.62 9.47 -14.91
CA PHE A 151 3.54 9.19 -15.84
C PHE A 151 2.15 9.38 -15.22
N ALA A 152 1.93 8.88 -14.00
CA ALA A 152 0.67 9.04 -13.27
C ALA A 152 0.32 10.52 -13.00
N ILE A 153 1.32 11.32 -12.64
CA ILE A 153 1.15 12.76 -12.36
C ILE A 153 0.87 13.53 -13.65
N GLN A 154 1.66 13.28 -14.70
CA GLN A 154 1.49 13.94 -16.00
C GLN A 154 0.12 13.63 -16.62
N ARG A 155 -0.30 12.36 -16.60
CA ARG A 155 -1.61 11.95 -17.13
C ARG A 155 -2.75 12.66 -16.42
N LYS A 156 -2.68 12.78 -15.10
CA LYS A 156 -3.68 13.53 -14.33
C LYS A 156 -3.71 15.01 -14.71
N MET A 157 -2.56 15.65 -14.86
CA MET A 157 -2.48 17.05 -15.27
C MET A 157 -3.10 17.28 -16.65
N MET A 158 -2.83 16.39 -17.62
CA MET A 158 -3.43 16.49 -18.96
C MET A 158 -4.95 16.37 -18.92
N ASN A 159 -5.48 15.36 -18.22
CA ASN A 159 -6.93 15.17 -18.11
C ASN A 159 -7.62 16.36 -17.41
N GLU A 160 -6.98 16.96 -16.38
CA GLU A 160 -7.49 18.17 -15.71
C GLU A 160 -7.47 19.42 -16.62
N MET A 161 -6.59 19.48 -17.63
CA MET A 161 -6.55 20.58 -18.62
C MET A 161 -7.60 20.41 -19.72
N GLU A 162 -7.79 19.18 -20.20
CA GLU A 162 -8.80 18.84 -21.22
C GLU A 162 -10.22 19.12 -20.71
N MET A 163 -10.53 18.81 -19.45
CA MET A 163 -11.86 19.09 -18.87
C MET A 163 -12.18 20.58 -18.62
N LYS A 164 -11.20 21.47 -18.78
CA LYS A 164 -11.41 22.94 -18.65
C LYS A 164 -11.78 23.61 -19.98
N HIS A 165 -11.82 22.85 -21.07
CA HIS A 165 -12.23 23.30 -22.40
C HIS A 165 -13.55 22.64 -22.78
#